data_AF-A0A543AUF2-F1
#
_entry.id   AF-A0A543AUF2-F1
#
_cell.length_a   1.000
_cell.length_b   1.000
_cell.length_c   1.000
_cell.angle_alpha   90.00
_cell.angle_beta   90.00
_cell.angle_gamma   90.00
#
_symmetry.space_group_name_H-M   'P 1'
#
loop_
_entity.id
_entity.type
_entity.pdbx_description
1 polymer ?
#
loop_
_entity_poly.entity_id
_entity_poly.type
_entity_poly.pdbx_seq_one_letter_code
_entity_poly.pdbx_strand_id
1 'polypeptide(L)'
;MSEMEGRQLDDLWRRRRSAGPPIGHLLRSQYPDVWVRFHSLPQSRRYPENEADYTELLHRHNTVATELFADTEVLLVRSMFRPTDVVPETADFAHWSSVMIQDDPDPLFRSWSRLFWRWLHWRWGVLDTLLREVADDREGGLCVTDVEPRRIYRPYDGGACAVGVVDRTGPTAPPQPQPAVSSPVRPMNRRSTCSLSTCHHLMVYPGTES
;
A
#
# COMPACT_ATOMS: atom_id res chain seq x y z
N MET A 1 13.95 18.25 11.41
CA MET A 1 13.53 17.24 12.42
C MET A 1 14.43 16.03 12.28
N SER A 2 15.15 15.73 13.35
CA SER A 2 16.17 14.67 13.46
C SER A 2 15.48 13.30 13.59
N GLU A 3 16.05 12.31 12.88
CA GLU A 3 15.87 10.84 13.01
C GLU A 3 14.61 10.36 13.74
N MET A 4 13.47 10.38 13.05
CA MET A 4 12.36 9.51 13.46
C MET A 4 12.73 8.08 13.03
N GLU A 5 13.00 7.18 13.97
CA GLU A 5 13.32 5.78 13.65
C GLU A 5 12.07 5.02 13.16
N GLY A 6 12.25 3.94 12.40
CA GLY A 6 11.16 3.10 11.91
C GLY A 6 10.20 2.62 13.02
N ARG A 7 10.68 2.41 14.25
CA ARG A 7 9.84 2.06 15.42
C ARG A 7 8.90 3.18 15.85
N GLN A 8 9.37 4.42 15.85
CA GLN A 8 8.54 5.57 16.21
C GLN A 8 7.42 5.80 15.18
N LEU A 9 7.72 5.52 13.91
CA LEU A 9 6.73 5.56 12.83
C LEU A 9 5.70 4.42 12.94
N ASP A 10 6.14 3.20 13.29
CA ASP A 10 5.25 2.06 13.58
C ASP A 10 4.25 2.40 14.69
N ASP A 11 4.72 2.97 15.79
CA ASP A 11 3.88 3.37 16.92
C ASP A 11 2.90 4.48 16.53
N LEU A 12 3.37 5.49 15.78
CA LEU A 12 2.53 6.58 15.29
C LEU A 12 1.42 6.07 14.38
N TRP A 13 1.76 5.18 13.46
CA TRP A 13 0.80 4.55 12.56
C TRP A 13 -0.22 3.74 13.34
N ARG A 14 0.20 2.84 14.24
CA ARG A 14 -0.72 2.00 15.03
C ARG A 14 -1.68 2.82 15.89
N ARG A 15 -1.23 3.93 16.47
CA ARG A 15 -2.06 4.83 17.28
C ARG A 15 -3.21 5.45 16.49
N ARG A 16 -2.97 5.84 15.23
CA ARG A 16 -3.96 6.54 14.39
C ARG A 16 -4.72 5.62 13.44
N ARG A 17 -4.12 4.50 13.05
CA ARG A 17 -4.57 3.59 11.99
C ARG A 17 -4.39 2.13 12.44
N SER A 18 -5.10 1.75 13.49
CA SER A 18 -5.01 0.41 14.12
C SER A 18 -5.44 -0.76 13.22
N ALA A 19 -6.02 -0.49 12.04
CA ALA A 19 -6.55 -1.51 11.15
C ALA A 19 -5.46 -2.28 10.36
N GLY A 20 -4.21 -1.82 10.39
CA GLY A 20 -3.06 -2.51 9.80
C GLY A 20 -2.14 -1.59 8.99
N PRO A 21 -1.11 -2.14 8.33
CA PRO A 21 -0.06 -1.36 7.68
C PRO A 21 -0.54 -0.64 6.41
N PRO A 22 0.19 0.39 5.92
CA PRO A 22 -0.10 1.14 4.69
C PRO A 22 0.18 0.36 3.41
N ILE A 23 -0.47 -0.78 3.25
CA ILE A 23 -0.33 -1.65 2.09
C ILE A 23 -1.60 -1.52 1.26
N GLY A 24 -1.43 -1.17 -0.02
CA GLY A 24 -2.52 -0.75 -0.89
C GLY A 24 -3.76 -1.65 -0.89
N HIS A 25 -3.58 -2.96 -1.04
CA HIS A 25 -4.70 -3.90 -1.06
C HIS A 25 -5.36 -4.10 0.32
N LEU A 26 -4.63 -3.88 1.41
CA LEU A 26 -5.17 -3.93 2.78
C LEU A 26 -5.95 -2.66 3.11
N LEU A 27 -5.46 -1.49 2.69
CA LEU A 27 -6.10 -0.20 2.99
C LEU A 27 -7.56 -0.14 2.52
N ARG A 28 -7.88 -0.71 1.35
CA ARG A 28 -9.26 -0.79 0.85
C ARG A 28 -10.18 -1.55 1.81
N SER A 29 -9.72 -2.68 2.33
CA SER A 29 -10.48 -3.52 3.24
C SER A 29 -10.57 -2.92 4.65
N GLN A 30 -9.58 -2.12 5.04
CA GLN A 30 -9.49 -1.46 6.34
C GLN A 30 -10.36 -0.22 6.46
N TYR A 31 -10.62 0.48 5.35
CA TYR A 31 -11.33 1.76 5.32
C TYR A 31 -12.43 1.80 4.25
N PRO A 32 -13.33 0.80 4.17
CA PRO A 32 -14.29 0.70 3.07
C PRO A 32 -15.25 1.89 2.98
N ASP A 33 -15.65 2.45 4.13
CA ASP A 33 -16.67 3.52 4.20
C ASP A 33 -16.17 4.90 3.77
N VAL A 34 -14.85 5.07 3.70
CA VAL A 34 -14.19 6.35 3.41
C VAL A 34 -13.18 6.22 2.27
N TRP A 35 -13.29 5.14 1.49
CA TRP A 35 -12.43 4.86 0.34
C TRP A 35 -13.00 5.50 -0.93
N VAL A 36 -12.33 6.55 -1.42
CA VAL A 36 -12.74 7.25 -2.65
C VAL A 36 -11.76 6.92 -3.76
N ARG A 37 -12.28 6.60 -4.95
CA ARG A 37 -11.50 6.28 -6.14
C ARG A 37 -11.64 7.40 -7.19
N PHE A 38 -10.51 7.81 -7.76
CA PHE A 38 -10.39 8.82 -8.80
C PHE A 38 -9.79 8.20 -10.07
N HIS A 39 -10.29 8.65 -11.22
CA HIS A 39 -9.65 8.44 -12.52
C HIS A 39 -9.06 9.78 -12.98
N SER A 40 -7.74 9.80 -13.19
CA SER A 40 -7.02 11.01 -13.58
C SER A 40 -7.17 11.29 -15.07
N LEU A 41 -7.40 10.27 -15.90
CA LEU A 41 -7.61 10.44 -17.33
C LEU A 41 -9.09 10.54 -17.70
N PRO A 42 -9.44 11.29 -18.77
CA PRO A 42 -10.77 11.30 -19.33
C PRO A 42 -11.27 9.89 -19.69
N GLN A 43 -12.59 9.70 -19.64
CA GLN A 43 -13.25 8.43 -19.98
C GLN A 43 -12.78 7.24 -19.13
N SER A 44 -12.19 7.52 -17.96
CA SER A 44 -11.63 6.50 -17.07
C SER A 44 -10.55 5.64 -17.73
N ARG A 45 -9.83 6.19 -18.73
CA ARG A 45 -8.66 5.51 -19.32
C ARG A 45 -7.63 5.20 -18.22
N ARG A 46 -6.96 4.06 -18.39
CA ARG A 46 -6.02 3.55 -17.39
C ARG A 46 -4.59 4.05 -17.60
N TYR A 47 -4.19 4.31 -18.84
CA TYR A 47 -2.81 4.65 -19.16
C TYR A 47 -2.76 5.88 -20.05
N PRO A 48 -1.79 6.79 -19.84
CA PRO A 48 -1.54 7.90 -20.74
C PRO A 48 -0.93 7.38 -22.05
N GLU A 49 -1.29 7.98 -23.18
CA GLU A 49 -0.79 7.57 -24.51
C GLU A 49 0.17 8.60 -25.12
N ASN A 50 0.17 9.82 -24.58
CA ASN A 50 0.93 10.96 -25.08
C ASN A 50 1.19 11.99 -23.96
N GLU A 51 2.00 13.01 -24.26
CA GLU A 51 2.36 14.04 -23.27
C GLU A 51 1.19 14.92 -22.81
N ALA A 52 0.13 15.07 -23.61
CA ALA A 52 -1.06 15.78 -23.17
C ALA A 52 -1.82 14.97 -22.10
N ASP A 53 -1.89 13.64 -22.26
CA ASP A 53 -2.43 12.75 -21.23
C ASP A 53 -1.60 12.81 -19.94
N TYR A 54 -0.27 12.84 -20.05
CA TYR A 54 0.61 13.03 -18.90
C TYR A 54 0.39 14.37 -18.20
N THR A 55 0.23 15.44 -18.96
CA THR A 55 -0.04 16.78 -18.41
C THR A 55 -1.34 16.78 -17.61
N GLU A 56 -2.41 16.22 -18.16
CA GLU A 56 -3.71 16.10 -17.49
C GLU A 56 -3.63 15.21 -16.24
N LEU A 57 -2.99 14.04 -16.38
CA LEU A 57 -2.78 13.08 -15.30
C LEU A 57 -2.07 13.75 -14.12
N LEU A 58 -0.91 14.35 -14.37
CA LEU A 58 -0.10 15.01 -13.35
C LEU A 58 -0.84 16.18 -12.73
N HIS A 59 -1.53 16.99 -13.53
CA HIS A 59 -2.34 18.09 -13.03
C HIS A 59 -3.39 17.59 -12.03
N ARG A 60 -4.19 16.59 -12.38
CA ARG A 60 -5.23 16.05 -11.48
C ARG A 60 -4.67 15.38 -10.23
N HIS A 61 -3.56 14.65 -10.36
CA HIS A 61 -2.88 14.10 -9.19
C HIS A 61 -2.45 15.20 -8.21
N ASN A 62 -1.80 16.25 -8.72
CA ASN A 62 -1.36 17.37 -7.91
C ASN A 62 -2.53 18.16 -7.32
N THR A 63 -3.65 18.33 -8.04
CA THR A 63 -4.87 18.94 -7.49
C THR A 63 -5.35 18.17 -6.26
N VAL A 64 -5.62 16.87 -6.40
CA VAL A 64 -6.16 16.07 -5.28
C VAL A 64 -5.19 16.02 -4.11
N ALA A 65 -3.90 15.80 -4.37
CA ALA A 65 -2.90 15.74 -3.31
C ALA A 65 -2.68 17.10 -2.63
N THR A 66 -2.80 18.22 -3.35
CA THR A 66 -2.76 19.56 -2.75
C THR A 66 -3.95 19.80 -1.84
N GLU A 67 -5.16 19.43 -2.24
CA GLU A 67 -6.34 19.52 -1.34
C GLU A 67 -6.16 18.70 -0.05
N LEU A 68 -5.41 17.58 -0.12
CA LEU A 68 -5.15 16.73 1.03
C LEU A 68 -3.99 17.22 1.91
N PHE A 69 -2.96 17.86 1.35
CA PHE A 69 -1.68 18.06 2.03
C PHE A 69 -1.04 19.45 1.86
N ALA A 70 -1.76 20.43 1.31
CA ALA A 70 -1.23 21.77 1.00
C ALA A 70 -0.29 22.33 2.09
N ASP A 71 0.95 22.64 1.67
CA ASP A 71 2.02 23.25 2.48
C ASP A 71 2.35 22.53 3.81
N THR A 72 2.14 21.21 3.84
CA THR A 72 2.50 20.37 5.00
C THR A 72 3.66 19.43 4.70
N GLU A 73 4.31 18.98 5.77
CA GLU A 73 5.18 17.81 5.68
C GLU A 73 4.33 16.55 5.50
N VAL A 74 4.75 15.70 4.56
CA VAL A 74 4.09 14.44 4.27
C VAL A 74 5.09 13.30 4.33
N LEU A 75 4.56 12.13 4.66
CA LEU A 75 5.27 10.87 4.62
C LEU A 75 4.94 10.18 3.29
N LEU A 76 5.95 9.94 2.47
CA LEU A 76 5.85 9.06 1.32
C LEU A 76 6.28 7.66 1.74
N VAL A 77 5.36 6.72 1.63
CA VAL A 77 5.55 5.31 1.95
C VAL A 77 5.58 4.51 0.67
N ARG A 78 6.56 3.62 0.55
CA ARG A 78 6.67 2.63 -0.52
C ARG A 78 6.52 1.24 0.08
N SER A 79 5.69 0.41 -0.53
CA SER A 79 5.52 -1.01 -0.19
C SER A 79 6.05 -1.89 -1.32
N MET A 80 6.94 -2.82 -0.99
CA MET A 80 7.59 -3.72 -1.95
C MET A 80 7.37 -5.17 -1.55
N PHE A 81 6.71 -5.94 -2.41
CA PHE A 81 6.52 -7.37 -2.20
C PHE A 81 7.77 -8.15 -2.56
N ARG A 82 8.27 -9.00 -1.66
CA ARG A 82 9.43 -9.86 -1.89
C ARG A 82 9.21 -11.24 -1.25
N PRO A 83 9.64 -12.32 -1.94
CA PRO A 83 9.59 -13.67 -1.37
C PRO A 83 10.70 -13.91 -0.33
N THR A 84 11.73 -13.08 -0.30
CA THR A 84 12.90 -13.24 0.58
C THR A 84 12.80 -12.38 1.82
N ASP A 85 13.54 -12.76 2.86
CA ASP A 85 13.75 -11.98 4.09
C ASP A 85 14.70 -10.77 3.91
N VAL A 86 15.41 -10.71 2.78
CA VAL A 86 16.36 -9.65 2.43
C VAL A 86 15.62 -8.32 2.22
N VAL A 87 16.09 -7.28 2.91
CA VAL A 87 15.64 -5.91 2.74
C VAL A 87 16.46 -5.27 1.62
N PRO A 88 15.86 -4.87 0.48
CA PRO A 88 16.60 -4.18 -0.56
C PRO A 88 17.04 -2.80 -0.08
N GLU A 89 18.22 -2.37 -0.50
CA GLU A 89 18.62 -0.98 -0.39
C GLU A 89 17.77 -0.13 -1.34
N THR A 90 17.17 0.93 -0.82
CA THR A 90 16.38 1.88 -1.60
C THR A 90 17.00 3.25 -1.45
N ALA A 91 17.64 3.75 -2.50
CA ALA A 91 18.08 5.14 -2.54
C ALA A 91 16.88 6.05 -2.19
N ASP A 92 17.13 7.02 -1.31
CA ASP A 92 16.17 8.03 -0.84
C ASP A 92 15.04 7.57 0.08
N PHE A 93 14.98 6.28 0.48
CA PHE A 93 14.02 5.82 1.46
C PHE A 93 14.68 5.04 2.59
N ALA A 94 14.25 5.33 3.82
CA ALA A 94 14.61 4.55 4.99
C ALA A 94 13.72 3.31 5.09
N HIS A 95 14.29 2.18 5.50
CA HIS A 95 13.49 1.01 5.87
C HIS A 95 12.62 1.34 7.08
N TRP A 96 11.33 1.04 6.97
CA TRP A 96 10.37 1.19 8.06
C TRP A 96 10.19 -0.14 8.78
N SER A 97 9.64 -1.13 8.06
CA SER A 97 9.15 -2.37 8.66
C SER A 97 9.02 -3.47 7.62
N SER A 98 8.84 -4.67 8.12
CA SER A 98 8.79 -5.91 7.35
C SER A 98 7.54 -6.67 7.76
N VAL A 99 6.54 -6.69 6.89
CA VAL A 99 5.23 -7.29 7.20
C VAL A 99 5.09 -8.60 6.44
N MET A 100 4.88 -9.71 7.15
CA MET A 100 4.47 -10.97 6.52
C MET A 100 3.04 -10.82 5.99
N ILE A 101 2.85 -11.01 4.68
CA ILE A 101 1.54 -10.93 4.01
C ILE A 101 0.92 -12.31 3.87
N GLN A 102 1.75 -13.30 3.55
CA GLN A 102 1.35 -14.69 3.50
C GLN A 102 2.34 -15.52 4.31
N ASP A 103 1.83 -16.15 5.36
CA ASP A 103 2.58 -17.08 6.20
C ASP A 103 2.22 -18.51 5.78
N ASP A 104 2.96 -19.03 4.81
CA ASP A 104 2.79 -20.39 4.30
C ASP A 104 3.77 -21.34 5.00
N PRO A 105 3.37 -22.57 5.34
CA PRO A 105 4.30 -23.60 5.85
C PRO A 105 5.48 -23.83 4.91
N ASP A 106 5.27 -23.75 3.59
CA ASP A 106 6.32 -23.83 2.58
C ASP A 106 6.99 -22.44 2.42
N PRO A 107 8.29 -22.31 2.75
CA PRO A 107 9.02 -21.05 2.65
C PRO A 107 8.99 -20.39 1.27
N LEU A 108 8.80 -21.17 0.19
CA LEU A 108 8.73 -20.63 -1.18
C LEU A 108 7.44 -19.83 -1.44
N PHE A 109 6.39 -20.08 -0.67
CA PHE A 109 5.11 -19.37 -0.78
C PHE A 109 4.90 -18.35 0.34
N ARG A 110 5.89 -18.19 1.24
CA ARG A 110 5.90 -17.07 2.16
C ARG A 110 6.15 -15.78 1.39
N SER A 111 5.49 -14.73 1.85
CA SER A 111 5.70 -13.43 1.24
C SER A 111 5.69 -12.30 2.23
N TRP A 112 6.59 -11.35 1.97
CA TRP A 112 6.80 -10.19 2.78
C TRP A 112 6.52 -8.93 1.98
N SER A 113 5.90 -7.95 2.62
CA SER A 113 5.89 -6.57 2.18
C SER A 113 6.90 -5.78 2.99
N ARG A 114 7.94 -5.28 2.32
CA ARG A 114 8.90 -4.34 2.89
C ARG A 114 8.32 -2.94 2.76
N LEU A 115 8.24 -2.23 3.88
CA LEU A 115 7.80 -0.85 3.93
C LEU A 115 9.02 0.04 4.04
N PHE A 116 9.04 1.06 3.19
CA PHE A 116 10.05 2.08 3.16
C PHE A 116 9.37 3.44 3.23
N TRP A 117 10.08 4.43 3.74
CA TRP A 117 9.51 5.74 3.95
C TRP A 117 10.51 6.86 3.73
N ARG A 118 10.01 8.03 3.35
CA ARG A 118 10.79 9.27 3.33
C ARG A 118 9.91 10.47 3.66
N TRP A 119 10.50 11.47 4.31
CA TRP A 119 9.88 12.79 4.48
C TRP A 119 9.99 13.57 3.19
N LEU A 120 8.94 14.34 2.89
CA LEU A 120 9.04 15.45 1.95
C LEU A 120 8.10 16.58 2.37
N HIS A 121 8.46 17.80 1.98
CA HIS A 121 7.53 18.91 2.05
C HIS A 121 6.64 18.88 0.82
N TRP A 122 5.32 18.86 1.00
CA TRP A 122 4.40 18.87 -0.13
C TRP A 122 4.51 20.20 -0.88
N ARG A 123 4.72 20.11 -2.19
CA ARG A 123 4.61 21.22 -3.13
C ARG A 123 4.10 20.67 -4.45
N TRP A 124 3.41 21.51 -5.21
CA TRP A 124 2.97 21.15 -6.55
C TRP A 124 4.14 20.62 -7.38
N GLY A 125 3.93 19.47 -8.03
CA GLY A 125 4.90 18.83 -8.91
C GLY A 125 5.98 17.99 -8.21
N VAL A 126 6.03 17.94 -6.87
CA VAL A 126 7.11 17.26 -6.13
C VAL A 126 7.19 15.75 -6.40
N LEU A 127 6.08 15.14 -6.80
CA LEU A 127 6.00 13.72 -7.12
C LEU A 127 5.88 13.44 -8.63
N ASP A 128 6.00 14.43 -9.52
CA ASP A 128 5.66 14.26 -10.94
C ASP A 128 6.47 13.15 -11.61
N THR A 129 7.78 13.09 -11.39
CA THR A 129 8.62 12.01 -11.89
C THR A 129 8.12 10.65 -11.40
N LEU A 130 7.81 10.54 -10.12
CA LEU A 130 7.36 9.29 -9.51
C LEU A 130 5.95 8.88 -9.98
N LEU A 131 5.06 9.85 -10.17
CA LEU A 131 3.71 9.64 -10.68
C LEU A 131 3.73 9.19 -12.14
N ARG A 132 4.68 9.66 -12.96
CA ARG A 132 4.91 9.12 -14.31
C ARG A 132 5.33 7.65 -14.25
N GLU A 133 6.31 7.31 -13.41
CA GLU A 133 6.74 5.91 -13.25
C GLU A 133 5.60 4.99 -12.76
N VAL A 134 4.68 5.50 -11.92
CA VAL A 134 3.47 4.78 -11.51
C VAL A 134 2.49 4.60 -12.67
N ALA A 135 2.31 5.62 -13.51
CA ALA A 135 1.43 5.54 -14.66
C ALA A 135 1.96 4.56 -15.73
N ASP A 136 3.28 4.43 -15.84
CA ASP A 136 3.99 3.48 -16.72
C ASP A 136 4.13 2.06 -16.13
N ASP A 137 3.56 1.78 -14.95
CA ASP A 137 3.71 0.50 -14.24
C ASP A 137 5.17 0.13 -13.92
N ARG A 138 6.07 1.13 -13.89
CA ARG A 138 7.49 0.99 -13.52
C ARG A 138 7.70 1.11 -12.02
N GLU A 139 6.76 1.76 -11.33
CA GLU A 139 6.74 1.93 -9.89
C GLU A 139 5.35 1.61 -9.30
N GLY A 140 5.31 1.06 -8.09
CA GLY A 140 4.06 0.65 -7.47
C GLY A 140 4.11 0.66 -5.94
N GLY A 141 2.96 0.39 -5.32
CA GLY A 141 2.89 0.26 -3.86
C GLY A 141 3.14 1.57 -3.09
N LEU A 142 3.02 2.72 -3.75
CA LEU A 142 3.20 4.04 -3.13
C LEU A 142 1.96 4.53 -2.40
N CYS A 143 2.19 5.26 -1.32
CA CYS A 143 1.17 5.88 -0.48
C CYS A 143 1.73 7.17 0.11
N VAL A 144 0.99 8.27 0.02
CA VAL A 144 1.29 9.55 0.69
C VAL A 144 0.34 9.70 1.86
N THR A 145 0.85 10.16 3.00
CA THR A 145 0.05 10.45 4.19
C THR A 145 0.59 11.68 4.90
N ASP A 146 -0.26 12.35 5.68
CA ASP A 146 0.17 13.42 6.59
C ASP A 146 0.98 12.84 7.77
N VAL A 147 1.73 13.70 8.47
CA VAL A 147 2.59 13.33 9.62
C VAL A 147 1.84 12.46 10.62
N GLU A 148 0.64 12.88 10.99
CA GLU A 148 -0.29 12.02 11.72
C GLU A 148 -1.20 11.37 10.69
N PRO A 149 -1.13 10.05 10.42
CA PRO A 149 -1.70 9.45 9.21
C PRO A 149 -3.24 9.45 9.22
N ARG A 150 -3.85 10.62 9.05
CA ARG A 150 -5.28 10.90 9.07
C ARG A 150 -5.80 10.99 7.64
N ARG A 151 -4.95 11.26 6.66
CA ARG A 151 -5.29 11.30 5.24
C ARG A 151 -4.34 10.37 4.50
N ILE A 152 -4.87 9.63 3.54
CA ILE A 152 -4.07 8.72 2.71
C ILE A 152 -4.39 9.01 1.25
N TYR A 153 -3.35 9.09 0.44
CA TYR A 153 -3.43 9.20 -0.99
C TYR A 153 -2.57 8.13 -1.65
N ARG A 154 -3.16 7.31 -2.52
CA ARG A 154 -2.51 6.16 -3.13
C ARG A 154 -2.66 6.23 -4.65
N PRO A 155 -1.65 6.71 -5.40
CA PRO A 155 -1.67 6.66 -6.85
C PRO A 155 -1.53 5.22 -7.36
N TYR A 156 -2.09 4.94 -8.54
CA TYR A 156 -1.91 3.71 -9.30
C TYR A 156 -2.30 3.96 -10.75
N ASP A 157 -1.53 3.44 -11.72
CA ASP A 157 -1.80 3.63 -13.15
C ASP A 157 -2.21 5.10 -13.46
N GLY A 158 -3.30 5.32 -14.20
CA GLY A 158 -3.93 6.61 -14.46
C GLY A 158 -4.98 7.05 -13.44
N GLY A 159 -4.85 6.69 -12.16
CA GLY A 159 -5.80 7.05 -11.12
C GLY A 159 -5.23 7.05 -9.70
N ALA A 160 -6.09 7.30 -8.72
CA ALA A 160 -5.70 7.28 -7.32
C ALA A 160 -6.85 6.86 -6.42
N CYS A 161 -6.53 6.36 -5.23
CA CYS A 161 -7.49 6.20 -4.16
C CYS A 161 -7.11 7.14 -3.03
N ALA A 162 -8.11 7.71 -2.36
CA ALA A 162 -7.89 8.52 -1.18
C ALA A 162 -8.76 8.03 -0.01
N VAL A 163 -8.24 8.22 1.19
CA VAL A 163 -8.98 8.08 2.45
C VAL A 163 -8.92 9.42 3.17
N GLY A 164 -10.09 9.99 3.45
CA GLY A 164 -10.22 11.23 4.21
C GLY A 164 -9.93 11.07 5.70
N VAL A 165 -10.09 12.17 6.44
CA VAL A 165 -9.91 12.19 7.90
C VAL A 165 -10.85 11.19 8.54
N VAL A 166 -10.29 10.17 9.17
CA VAL A 166 -11.05 9.24 10.01
C VAL A 166 -10.90 9.70 11.44
N ASP A 167 -11.90 10.43 11.93
CA ASP A 167 -11.99 10.76 13.35
C ASP A 167 -12.74 9.61 14.05
N ARG A 168 -12.01 8.65 14.64
CA ARG A 168 -12.65 7.59 15.43
C ARG A 168 -12.97 8.12 16.82
N THR A 169 -14.04 8.89 16.93
CA THR A 169 -14.77 9.14 18.19
C THR A 169 -15.97 8.19 18.33
N GLY A 170 -15.89 6.99 17.74
CA GLY A 170 -16.86 5.91 17.89
C GLY A 170 -16.22 4.65 18.48
N PRO A 171 -16.99 3.79 19.19
CA PRO A 171 -16.46 2.69 19.98
C PRO A 171 -15.61 1.78 19.11
N THR A 172 -14.37 1.57 19.55
CA THR A 172 -13.41 0.65 18.96
C THR A 172 -14.09 -0.70 18.78
N ALA A 173 -14.25 -1.15 17.53
CA ALA A 173 -14.55 -2.55 17.28
C ALA A 173 -13.48 -3.39 18.04
N PRO A 174 -13.89 -4.43 18.79
CA PRO A 174 -12.94 -5.22 19.55
C PRO A 174 -11.87 -5.77 18.60
N PRO A 175 -10.61 -5.86 19.06
CA PRO A 175 -9.53 -6.41 18.25
C PRO A 175 -9.97 -7.78 17.73
N GLN A 176 -9.91 -7.94 16.41
CA GLN A 176 -10.10 -9.26 15.80
C GLN A 176 -9.09 -10.21 16.45
N PRO A 177 -9.52 -11.39 16.92
CA PRO A 177 -8.61 -12.33 17.57
C PRO A 177 -7.49 -12.66 16.59
N GLN A 178 -6.25 -12.53 17.06
CA GLN A 178 -5.09 -13.04 16.34
C GLN A 178 -5.36 -14.52 16.02
N PRO A 179 -5.03 -15.00 14.80
CA PRO A 179 -5.15 -16.42 14.51
C PRO A 179 -4.34 -17.18 15.56
N ALA A 180 -5.02 -18.06 16.30
CA ALA A 180 -4.43 -18.83 17.36
C ALA A 180 -3.21 -19.58 16.82
N VAL A 181 -2.08 -19.45 17.53
CA VAL A 181 -0.90 -20.28 17.30
C VAL A 181 -1.33 -21.73 17.57
N SER A 182 -1.51 -22.49 16.49
CA SER A 182 -1.85 -23.90 16.54
C SER A 182 -0.75 -24.66 17.28
N SER A 183 -1.03 -25.08 18.52
CA SER A 183 -0.24 -26.12 19.19
C SER A 183 -0.38 -27.45 18.42
N PRO A 184 0.64 -28.32 18.45
CA PRO A 184 0.75 -29.43 17.51
C PRO A 184 -0.34 -30.48 17.76
N VAL A 185 -1.10 -30.78 16.70
CA VAL A 185 -2.12 -31.83 16.67
C VAL A 185 -1.45 -33.20 16.69
N ARG A 186 -1.77 -34.01 17.71
CA ARG A 186 -1.49 -35.46 17.73
C ARG A 186 -2.24 -36.16 16.57
N PRO A 187 -1.66 -37.18 15.93
CA PRO A 187 -2.23 -37.76 14.74
C PRO A 187 -3.44 -38.64 15.12
N MET A 188 -4.56 -38.44 14.43
CA MET A 188 -5.64 -39.42 14.44
C MET A 188 -6.24 -39.56 13.05
N ASN A 189 -6.07 -40.77 12.51
CA ASN A 189 -6.69 -41.31 11.31
C ASN A 189 -8.19 -40.98 11.25
N ARG A 190 -8.66 -40.47 10.10
CA ARG A 190 -9.76 -41.08 9.34
C ARG A 190 -9.95 -40.43 7.98
N ARG A 191 -10.15 -41.32 7.01
CA ARG A 191 -10.61 -41.10 5.65
C ARG A 191 -11.86 -40.21 5.64
N SER A 192 -11.91 -39.28 4.69
CA SER A 192 -13.08 -39.04 3.83
C SER A 192 -12.76 -38.01 2.77
N THR A 193 -12.99 -38.43 1.53
CA THR A 193 -12.92 -37.71 0.27
C THR A 193 -13.97 -36.60 0.21
N CYS A 194 -13.60 -35.40 -0.22
CA CYS A 194 -14.52 -34.53 -0.98
C CYS A 194 -13.77 -33.49 -1.82
N SER A 195 -13.92 -33.68 -3.14
CA SER A 195 -13.82 -32.79 -4.29
C SER A 195 -13.43 -31.31 -4.05
N LEU A 196 -12.27 -30.95 -4.63
CA LEU A 196 -11.88 -29.59 -4.99
C LEU A 196 -12.42 -29.26 -6.39
N SER A 197 -13.13 -28.15 -6.53
CA SER A 197 -13.27 -27.44 -7.81
C SER A 197 -13.37 -25.93 -7.50
N THR A 198 -12.23 -25.22 -7.51
CA THR A 198 -11.71 -24.40 -8.62
C THR A 198 -12.17 -22.93 -8.54
N CYS A 199 -11.40 -22.12 -7.78
CA CYS A 199 -11.22 -20.70 -8.09
C CYS A 199 -9.72 -20.49 -8.39
N HIS A 200 -9.36 -20.68 -9.65
CA HIS A 200 -8.06 -20.28 -10.20
C HIS A 200 -8.32 -19.14 -11.19
N HIS A 201 -7.81 -17.94 -10.88
CA HIS A 201 -7.29 -16.98 -11.85
C HIS A 201 -6.59 -15.86 -11.08
N LEU A 202 -5.32 -16.08 -10.73
CA LEU A 202 -4.37 -14.99 -10.58
C LEU A 202 -3.38 -15.15 -11.73
N MET A 203 -3.33 -14.14 -12.60
CA MET A 203 -2.46 -14.10 -13.77
C MET A 203 -1.00 -14.13 -13.35
N VAL A 204 -0.27 -15.11 -13.89
CA VAL A 204 1.19 -15.11 -13.96
C VAL A 204 1.57 -14.32 -15.21
N TYR A 205 2.32 -13.24 -15.04
CA TYR A 205 3.14 -12.66 -16.13
C TYR A 205 4.56 -13.20 -15.97
N PRO A 206 5.06 -14.06 -16.87
CA PRO A 206 6.49 -14.22 -17.07
C PRO A 206 6.98 -13.21 -18.10
N GLY A 207 7.96 -12.41 -17.71
CA GLY A 207 8.72 -11.56 -18.62
C GLY A 207 9.70 -12.37 -19.47
N THR A 208 9.80 -11.94 -20.73
CA THR A 208 11.00 -11.81 -21.58
C THR A 208 12.00 -12.98 -21.67
N GLU A 209 11.92 -13.70 -22.79
CA GLU A 209 13.05 -14.08 -23.67
C GLU A 209 12.54 -13.69 -25.08
N SER A 210 13.21 -12.95 -25.96
CA SER A 210 14.64 -12.85 -26.32
C SER A 210 14.97 -11.44 -26.83
#